data_AF-A0AB39LLN1-F1
#
_entry.id   AF-A0AB39LLN1-F1
#
_cell.length_a   1.000
_cell.length_b   1.000
_cell.length_c   1.000
_cell.angle_alpha   90.00
_cell.angle_beta   90.00
_cell.angle_gamma   90.00
#
_symmetry.space_group_name_H-M   'P 1'
#
loop_
_entity.id
_entity.type
_entity.pdbx_description
1 polymer ?
#
loop_
_entity_poly.entity_id
_entity_poly.type
_entity_poly.pdbx_seq_one_letter_code
_entity_poly.pdbx_strand_id
1 'polypeptide(L)'
;MDAQGRGPGENIDPADQWVLNPNTGEYELRLSPSAPQSPIPAPRGPRNTGAGNPRARSASPDQAPERPGRTSPERETPGRDVPPQRRRRGAPEEPPGRRGRKPAKGKKAKKVLLWTSGTVAFLVLATGVGGYLYLEHLNDNITSVSDDGASTGGFKKDQAINILLIGTDKRTGAGNEGYGDKGSEGHADTTILLHVSKDRSNATALSIPRDLIVDIPDCPTQQEDGSEKVIPGSIGARFNTSLGQGGRTPSCTMRTVTELTGIKPDNFMVADFNAVKTLTSAVGGVEVCLGKDINDPDSHLNLPKGTHRIEGEQALAFVRTRHSVGLGGDLSRIELQQQFLSSLMRELKSNDTLTSPSKMIKLAEAGTEALTVDSQLNSINKLKDLGMELGKLNVKNLTFATVPVVDNPAEKVKATVVLNDAEAPQVFDMIRNDVSFTEVKQQQKKEKAAVAARLKGEKAPASEVRVRILNGGAPAGSAQSTLSWLQVDQGVSKSENAGNAPAELAKTTLEYAPDQADQARRLADILGLSGSAMKPGESVTNSQGLPAMTLTLGKDFKGAGVKINAPSAKVPDSAKKSTADKVVCAE
;
A
#
# COMPACT_ATOMS: atom_id res chain seq x y z
N MET A 1 -21.34 -51.73 -21.06
CA MET A 1 -22.65 -51.98 -21.70
C MET A 1 -23.07 -50.67 -22.32
N ASP A 2 -23.37 -50.69 -23.61
CA ASP A 2 -23.66 -49.49 -24.39
C ASP A 2 -25.14 -49.10 -24.33
N ALA A 3 -25.41 -47.80 -24.38
CA ALA A 3 -26.70 -47.24 -24.72
C ALA A 3 -26.47 -45.94 -25.50
N GLN A 4 -26.80 -45.92 -26.80
CA GLN A 4 -26.53 -44.79 -27.67
C GLN A 4 -27.73 -43.82 -27.78
N GLY A 5 -27.45 -42.52 -27.58
CA GLY A 5 -27.97 -41.41 -28.37
C GLY A 5 -29.46 -41.05 -28.33
N ARG A 6 -29.76 -39.81 -27.90
CA ARG A 6 -30.93 -39.03 -28.33
C ARG A 6 -30.59 -37.53 -28.40
N GLY A 7 -31.09 -36.87 -29.45
CA GLY A 7 -31.51 -35.45 -29.47
C GLY A 7 -30.47 -34.33 -29.26
N PRO A 8 -30.34 -33.36 -30.20
CA PRO A 8 -29.77 -32.05 -29.89
C PRO A 8 -30.85 -31.15 -29.27
N GLY A 9 -31.01 -31.22 -27.94
CA GLY A 9 -31.93 -30.37 -27.18
C GLY A 9 -32.10 -30.85 -25.74
N GLU A 10 -32.22 -29.90 -24.80
CA GLU A 10 -32.50 -30.11 -23.37
C GLU A 10 -31.45 -30.94 -22.60
N ASN A 11 -30.31 -30.29 -22.29
CA ASN A 11 -29.53 -30.64 -21.10
C ASN A 11 -30.32 -30.19 -19.85
N ILE A 12 -31.08 -31.11 -19.25
CA ILE A 12 -31.68 -30.95 -17.92
C ILE A 12 -31.03 -32.01 -17.02
N ASP A 13 -30.46 -31.61 -15.89
CA ASP A 13 -29.89 -32.56 -14.94
C ASP A 13 -31.02 -33.39 -14.30
N PRO A 14 -30.91 -34.73 -14.19
CA PRO A 14 -31.90 -35.53 -13.46
C PRO A 14 -32.09 -35.11 -11.99
N ALA A 15 -31.17 -34.35 -11.40
CA ALA A 15 -31.34 -33.74 -10.08
C ALA A 15 -32.42 -32.63 -10.06
N ASP A 16 -32.52 -31.81 -11.12
CA ASP A 16 -33.42 -30.64 -11.18
C ASP A 16 -34.91 -31.00 -11.26
N GLN A 17 -35.24 -32.28 -11.46
CA GLN A 17 -36.62 -32.75 -11.59
C GLN A 17 -37.31 -33.02 -10.24
N TRP A 18 -36.57 -32.96 -9.13
CA TRP A 18 -37.05 -33.22 -7.77
C TRP A 18 -37.34 -31.92 -7.03
N VAL A 19 -38.62 -31.61 -6.82
CA VAL A 19 -39.06 -30.37 -6.15
C VAL A 19 -39.60 -30.69 -4.77
N LEU A 20 -39.07 -30.02 -3.73
CA LEU A 20 -39.59 -30.12 -2.36
C LEU A 20 -41.03 -29.59 -2.30
N ASN A 21 -41.99 -30.42 -1.90
CA ASN A 21 -43.36 -30.00 -1.67
C ASN A 21 -43.46 -29.30 -0.31
N PRO A 22 -43.77 -27.98 -0.26
CA PRO A 22 -43.74 -27.20 0.98
C PRO A 22 -44.86 -27.55 1.97
N ASN A 23 -45.84 -28.36 1.57
CA ASN A 23 -46.94 -28.80 2.44
C ASN A 23 -46.71 -30.17 3.10
N THR A 24 -45.78 -30.97 2.58
CA THR A 24 -45.47 -32.33 3.09
C THR A 24 -44.03 -32.48 3.57
N GLY A 25 -43.09 -31.69 3.05
CA GLY A 25 -41.66 -31.78 3.37
C GLY A 25 -40.91 -32.87 2.60
N GLU A 26 -41.57 -33.55 1.64
CA GLU A 26 -40.95 -34.57 0.78
C GLU A 26 -40.67 -34.05 -0.63
N TYR A 27 -39.72 -34.67 -1.33
CA TYR A 27 -39.35 -34.31 -2.71
C TYR A 27 -40.19 -35.09 -3.72
N GLU A 28 -40.88 -34.38 -4.60
CA GLU A 28 -41.73 -34.95 -5.66
C GLU A 28 -41.07 -34.77 -7.03
N LEU A 29 -41.04 -35.85 -7.83
CA LEU A 29 -40.56 -35.82 -9.21
C LEU A 29 -41.63 -35.22 -10.14
N ARG A 30 -41.36 -34.08 -10.77
CA ARG A 30 -42.32 -33.41 -11.67
C ARG A 30 -42.01 -33.65 -13.15
N LEU A 31 -42.70 -34.63 -13.74
CA LEU A 31 -42.71 -34.88 -15.18
C LEU A 31 -43.67 -33.91 -15.89
N SER A 32 -43.13 -32.86 -16.50
CA SER A 32 -43.91 -31.86 -17.23
C SER A 32 -44.48 -32.40 -18.55
N PRO A 33 -45.80 -32.26 -18.83
CA PRO A 33 -46.37 -32.56 -20.14
C PRO A 33 -46.03 -31.46 -21.17
N SER A 34 -45.97 -31.84 -22.45
CA SER A 34 -45.53 -30.97 -23.56
C SER A 34 -46.45 -29.77 -23.84
N ALA A 35 -45.86 -28.67 -24.33
CA ALA A 35 -46.52 -27.38 -24.51
C ALA A 35 -47.35 -27.23 -25.82
N PRO A 36 -48.37 -26.34 -25.83
CA PRO A 36 -48.95 -25.75 -27.04
C PRO A 36 -48.46 -24.29 -27.31
N GLN A 37 -48.91 -23.68 -28.42
CA GLN A 37 -48.25 -22.57 -29.13
C GLN A 37 -48.87 -21.16 -28.95
N SER A 38 -48.16 -20.13 -29.44
CA SER A 38 -48.47 -18.68 -29.41
C SER A 38 -49.53 -18.19 -30.42
N PRO A 39 -50.14 -16.99 -30.20
CA PRO A 39 -50.58 -16.12 -31.30
C PRO A 39 -50.34 -14.58 -31.11
N ILE A 40 -50.44 -13.81 -32.22
CA ILE A 40 -50.05 -12.38 -32.50
C ILE A 40 -50.86 -11.90 -33.76
N PRO A 41 -51.12 -10.62 -34.17
CA PRO A 41 -50.68 -9.24 -33.75
C PRO A 41 -51.80 -8.11 -33.67
N ALA A 42 -51.37 -6.82 -33.57
CA ALA A 42 -51.92 -5.60 -34.25
C ALA A 42 -53.12 -4.81 -33.64
N PRO A 43 -53.46 -3.54 -34.08
CA PRO A 43 -52.78 -2.53 -34.95
C PRO A 43 -52.64 -1.09 -34.34
N ARG A 44 -52.68 0.01 -35.15
CA ARG A 44 -52.18 1.40 -34.87
C ARG A 44 -53.21 2.56 -34.98
N GLY A 45 -52.87 3.75 -34.43
CA GLY A 45 -53.14 5.10 -35.01
C GLY A 45 -53.65 6.20 -34.04
N PRO A 46 -53.74 7.51 -34.42
CA PRO A 46 -53.08 8.28 -35.50
C PRO A 46 -52.49 9.66 -35.04
N ARG A 47 -52.20 10.60 -35.97
CA ARG A 47 -51.64 11.97 -35.75
C ARG A 47 -52.67 13.11 -35.99
N ASN A 48 -52.43 14.29 -35.38
CA ASN A 48 -52.70 15.64 -35.94
C ASN A 48 -51.71 16.64 -35.29
N THR A 49 -50.92 17.47 -35.99
CA THR A 49 -51.18 18.70 -36.81
C THR A 49 -51.73 19.92 -36.06
N GLY A 50 -51.15 21.09 -36.34
CA GLY A 50 -51.46 22.40 -35.74
C GLY A 50 -50.26 23.35 -35.82
N ALA A 51 -50.45 24.61 -36.23
CA ALA A 51 -49.35 25.57 -36.49
C ALA A 51 -49.59 26.93 -35.83
N GLY A 52 -48.51 27.65 -35.47
CA GLY A 52 -48.59 29.02 -34.94
C GLY A 52 -47.21 29.59 -34.55
N ASN A 53 -46.91 30.81 -35.03
CA ASN A 53 -45.66 31.56 -34.82
C ASN A 53 -45.93 33.05 -35.21
N PRO A 54 -45.13 34.08 -34.84
CA PRO A 54 -44.12 34.24 -33.77
C PRO A 54 -44.39 35.48 -32.85
N ARG A 55 -43.46 35.75 -31.91
CA ARG A 55 -42.90 37.09 -31.49
C ARG A 55 -43.13 37.61 -30.04
N ALA A 56 -41.97 37.89 -29.40
CA ALA A 56 -41.53 39.19 -28.82
C ALA A 56 -41.63 39.52 -27.29
N ARG A 57 -40.48 40.05 -26.82
CA ARG A 57 -40.23 41.06 -25.75
C ARG A 57 -40.34 40.70 -24.24
N SER A 58 -39.16 40.71 -23.61
CA SER A 58 -38.85 41.35 -22.31
C SER A 58 -37.30 41.35 -22.13
N ALA A 59 -36.60 42.18 -21.35
CA ALA A 59 -36.69 43.55 -20.79
C ALA A 59 -35.67 43.60 -19.63
N SER A 60 -34.98 44.72 -19.39
CA SER A 60 -33.91 44.87 -18.37
C SER A 60 -34.44 45.21 -16.96
N PRO A 61 -33.59 45.23 -15.91
CA PRO A 61 -32.81 46.44 -15.50
C PRO A 61 -31.27 46.19 -15.47
N ASP A 62 -30.31 47.14 -15.43
CA ASP A 62 -30.11 48.43 -14.71
C ASP A 62 -29.77 48.29 -13.20
N GLN A 63 -28.84 49.03 -12.56
CA GLN A 63 -28.00 50.19 -12.97
C GLN A 63 -26.78 50.45 -12.01
N ALA A 64 -25.66 51.00 -12.54
CA ALA A 64 -24.67 52.03 -12.04
C ALA A 64 -24.32 52.21 -10.51
N PRO A 65 -23.50 53.21 -10.04
CA PRO A 65 -22.56 54.20 -10.67
C PRO A 65 -21.11 54.06 -10.04
N GLU A 66 -20.11 54.97 -9.88
CA GLU A 66 -19.56 56.28 -10.38
C GLU A 66 -18.05 56.37 -9.89
N ARG A 67 -17.13 57.39 -9.85
CA ARG A 67 -16.91 58.86 -10.11
C ARG A 67 -15.37 59.11 -10.42
N PRO A 68 -14.78 60.33 -10.58
CA PRO A 68 -13.61 60.56 -11.49
C PRO A 68 -12.48 61.56 -11.05
N GLY A 69 -11.52 61.89 -11.95
CA GLY A 69 -10.65 63.10 -11.94
C GLY A 69 -9.23 62.92 -12.56
N ARG A 70 -8.42 63.94 -12.95
CA ARG A 70 -8.66 65.36 -13.33
C ARG A 70 -7.39 66.00 -14.01
N THR A 71 -7.55 66.72 -15.14
CA THR A 71 -6.73 67.87 -15.69
C THR A 71 -5.18 67.88 -15.91
N SER A 72 -4.76 67.98 -17.21
CA SER A 72 -4.00 69.10 -17.85
C SER A 72 -2.43 69.26 -17.70
N PRO A 73 -1.71 70.22 -18.37
CA PRO A 73 -1.28 70.11 -19.79
C PRO A 73 0.08 70.78 -20.28
N GLU A 74 0.44 70.55 -21.57
CA GLU A 74 1.06 71.46 -22.60
C GLU A 74 2.56 71.94 -22.66
N ARG A 75 2.91 72.47 -23.87
CA ARG A 75 4.09 73.24 -24.38
C ARG A 75 5.35 72.46 -24.88
N GLU A 76 6.15 72.94 -25.85
CA GLU A 76 6.23 74.25 -26.55
C GLU A 76 6.65 74.18 -28.07
N THR A 77 6.81 75.31 -28.77
CA THR A 77 7.19 75.50 -30.22
C THR A 77 8.25 76.64 -30.35
N PRO A 78 8.57 77.36 -31.48
CA PRO A 78 8.37 77.23 -32.95
C PRO A 78 9.63 77.59 -33.83
N GLY A 79 9.47 77.79 -35.16
CA GLY A 79 10.45 78.46 -36.08
C GLY A 79 10.39 77.93 -37.55
N ARG A 80 9.96 78.65 -38.61
CA ARG A 80 10.46 79.87 -39.33
C ARG A 80 11.72 79.60 -40.21
N ASP A 81 11.89 80.09 -41.46
CA ASP A 81 11.08 81.01 -42.30
C ASP A 81 11.41 80.93 -43.83
N VAL A 82 10.43 81.27 -44.69
CA VAL A 82 10.38 81.88 -46.09
C VAL A 82 11.64 82.14 -47.00
N PRO A 83 11.57 82.66 -48.28
CA PRO A 83 10.50 82.77 -49.32
C PRO A 83 10.91 82.23 -50.76
N PRO A 84 10.83 82.92 -51.95
CA PRO A 84 9.76 82.59 -52.92
C PRO A 84 10.08 82.54 -54.46
N GLN A 85 9.04 82.14 -55.22
CA GLN A 85 8.59 82.65 -56.54
C GLN A 85 9.23 82.27 -57.91
N ARG A 86 8.28 82.11 -58.87
CA ARG A 86 8.30 82.41 -60.34
C ARG A 86 8.90 81.43 -61.38
N ARG A 87 7.95 80.71 -61.99
CA ARG A 87 7.61 80.67 -63.44
C ARG A 87 8.55 79.99 -64.48
N ARG A 88 7.95 78.95 -65.08
CA ARG A 88 7.89 78.62 -66.54
C ARG A 88 9.12 77.98 -67.24
N ARG A 89 8.93 76.68 -67.50
CA ARG A 89 8.93 76.03 -68.84
C ARG A 89 10.28 75.90 -69.58
N GLY A 90 10.80 74.67 -69.58
CA GLY A 90 11.82 74.18 -70.50
C GLY A 90 12.24 72.74 -70.16
N ALA A 91 11.63 71.75 -70.82
CA ALA A 91 12.22 70.40 -71.01
C ALA A 91 12.85 70.39 -72.41
N PRO A 92 13.94 69.66 -72.70
CA PRO A 92 14.11 68.20 -72.51
C PRO A 92 15.29 67.85 -71.53
N GLU A 93 15.74 66.60 -71.27
CA GLU A 93 15.14 65.24 -71.26
C GLU A 93 16.23 64.22 -70.82
N GLU A 94 16.21 63.80 -69.55
CA GLU A 94 16.79 62.55 -68.96
C GLU A 94 18.27 62.11 -69.24
N PRO A 95 18.82 61.04 -68.59
CA PRO A 95 18.45 60.30 -67.37
C PRO A 95 19.62 60.29 -66.33
N PRO A 96 19.83 59.25 -65.47
CA PRO A 96 19.07 58.99 -64.24
C PRO A 96 19.93 58.89 -62.95
N GLY A 97 19.30 58.97 -61.77
CA GLY A 97 19.98 58.72 -60.47
C GLY A 97 19.06 58.27 -59.33
N ARG A 98 19.16 57.00 -58.89
CA ARG A 98 18.35 56.43 -57.78
C ARG A 98 18.91 56.79 -56.40
N ARG A 99 18.05 57.13 -55.43
CA ARG A 99 18.21 56.81 -53.99
C ARG A 99 16.87 56.42 -53.35
N GLY A 100 16.92 55.61 -52.29
CA GLY A 100 15.81 54.71 -51.90
C GLY A 100 14.71 55.31 -51.00
N ARG A 101 13.48 54.78 -51.17
CA ARG A 101 12.34 54.97 -50.24
C ARG A 101 12.34 53.87 -49.18
N LYS A 102 12.15 54.21 -47.89
CA LYS A 102 11.84 53.23 -46.83
C LYS A 102 10.47 52.57 -47.12
N PRO A 103 10.33 51.23 -47.16
CA PRO A 103 9.04 50.59 -47.42
C PRO A 103 8.14 50.58 -46.16
N ALA A 104 6.91 51.06 -46.31
CA ALA A 104 5.92 51.03 -45.24
C ALA A 104 5.41 49.59 -45.01
N LYS A 105 5.92 48.89 -43.98
CA LYS A 105 5.44 47.56 -43.53
C LYS A 105 4.05 47.65 -42.85
N GLY A 106 3.05 48.12 -43.59
CA GLY A 106 1.67 48.30 -43.13
C GLY A 106 0.74 47.14 -43.50
N LYS A 107 -0.33 46.98 -42.71
CA LYS A 107 -1.50 46.10 -42.93
C LYS A 107 -1.26 44.58 -42.99
N LYS A 108 -0.35 44.05 -43.83
CA LYS A 108 -0.14 42.58 -43.96
C LYS A 108 0.34 41.93 -42.66
N ALA A 109 1.37 42.48 -42.01
CA ALA A 109 1.89 41.95 -40.75
C ALA A 109 0.84 41.95 -39.62
N LYS A 110 -0.01 43.00 -39.55
CA LYS A 110 -1.13 43.04 -38.57
C LYS A 110 -2.18 41.95 -38.84
N LYS A 111 -2.49 41.62 -40.10
CA LYS A 111 -3.39 40.51 -40.42
C LYS A 111 -2.79 39.16 -40.01
N VAL A 112 -1.50 38.92 -40.26
CA VAL A 112 -0.82 37.69 -39.83
C VAL A 112 -0.86 37.57 -38.31
N LEU A 113 -0.44 38.61 -37.58
CA LEU A 113 -0.43 38.61 -36.10
C LEU A 113 -1.82 38.31 -35.51
N LEU A 114 -2.86 38.91 -36.07
CA LEU A 114 -4.24 38.78 -35.58
C LEU A 114 -4.83 37.40 -35.91
N TRP A 115 -4.46 36.80 -37.05
CA TRP A 115 -4.79 35.40 -37.33
C TRP A 115 -4.02 34.44 -36.42
N THR A 116 -2.71 34.64 -36.20
CA THR A 116 -1.94 33.78 -35.29
C THR A 116 -2.41 33.91 -33.84
N SER A 117 -2.76 35.11 -33.36
CA SER A 117 -3.34 35.28 -32.02
C SER A 117 -4.75 34.72 -31.94
N GLY A 118 -5.54 34.80 -33.01
CA GLY A 118 -6.86 34.17 -33.11
C GLY A 118 -6.78 32.64 -33.04
N THR A 119 -5.89 32.02 -33.81
CA THR A 119 -5.64 30.58 -33.76
C THR A 119 -5.09 30.13 -32.41
N VAL A 120 -4.14 30.87 -31.82
CA VAL A 120 -3.61 30.54 -30.49
C VAL A 120 -4.68 30.70 -29.41
N ALA A 121 -5.49 31.76 -29.43
CA ALA A 121 -6.60 31.93 -28.48
C ALA A 121 -7.68 30.85 -28.65
N PHE A 122 -8.02 30.49 -29.89
CA PHE A 122 -8.94 29.39 -30.18
C PHE A 122 -8.39 28.04 -29.69
N LEU A 123 -7.10 27.75 -29.92
CA LEU A 123 -6.46 26.54 -29.41
C LEU A 123 -6.46 26.52 -27.88
N VAL A 124 -6.04 27.60 -27.21
CA VAL A 124 -6.05 27.69 -25.74
C VAL A 124 -7.46 27.51 -25.17
N LEU A 125 -8.48 28.11 -25.80
CA LEU A 125 -9.89 27.92 -25.41
C LEU A 125 -10.37 26.48 -25.67
N ALA A 126 -10.03 25.88 -26.81
CA ALA A 126 -10.41 24.52 -27.15
C ALA A 126 -9.74 23.48 -26.23
N THR A 127 -8.45 23.67 -25.90
CA THR A 127 -7.75 22.82 -24.91
C THR A 127 -8.27 23.05 -23.50
N GLY A 128 -8.64 24.29 -23.14
CA GLY A 128 -9.23 24.62 -21.85
C GLY A 128 -10.62 24.01 -21.65
N VAL A 129 -11.51 24.16 -22.63
CA VAL A 129 -12.86 23.57 -22.60
C VAL A 129 -12.81 22.05 -22.73
N GLY A 130 -11.99 21.50 -23.64
CA GLY A 130 -11.80 20.06 -23.77
C GLY A 130 -11.21 19.43 -22.51
N GLY A 131 -10.24 20.10 -21.88
CA GLY A 131 -9.67 19.69 -20.60
C GLY A 131 -10.66 19.79 -19.44
N TYR A 132 -11.51 20.82 -19.42
CA TYR A 132 -12.60 20.93 -18.44
C TYR A 132 -13.60 19.78 -18.57
N LEU A 133 -14.15 19.55 -19.79
CA LEU A 133 -15.12 18.49 -20.05
C LEU A 133 -14.53 17.08 -19.78
N TYR A 134 -13.24 16.88 -20.04
CA TYR A 134 -12.55 15.64 -19.70
C TYR A 134 -12.37 15.45 -18.19
N LEU A 135 -12.08 16.52 -17.43
CA LEU A 135 -12.06 16.46 -15.96
C LEU A 135 -13.47 16.24 -15.37
N GLU A 136 -14.51 16.77 -16.02
CA GLU A 136 -15.92 16.56 -15.67
C GLU A 136 -16.29 15.08 -15.87
N HIS A 137 -16.00 14.50 -17.05
CA HIS A 137 -16.15 13.07 -17.30
C HIS A 137 -15.39 12.18 -16.30
N LEU A 138 -14.15 12.54 -15.94
CA LEU A 138 -13.40 11.82 -14.91
C LEU A 138 -13.99 11.96 -13.50
N ASN A 139 -14.78 12.99 -13.20
CA ASN A 139 -15.52 13.05 -11.94
C ASN A 139 -16.80 12.20 -12.01
N ASP A 140 -17.52 12.24 -13.13
CA ASP A 140 -18.75 11.45 -13.35
C ASP A 140 -18.49 9.93 -13.30
N ASN A 141 -17.27 9.49 -13.64
CA ASN A 141 -16.84 8.10 -13.52
C ASN A 141 -16.59 7.66 -12.05
N ILE A 142 -16.34 8.57 -11.11
CA ILE A 142 -15.97 8.22 -9.73
C ILE A 142 -17.19 7.74 -8.95
N THR A 143 -17.24 6.43 -8.69
CA THR A 143 -18.17 5.88 -7.69
C THR A 143 -17.69 6.27 -6.30
N SER A 144 -18.55 6.91 -5.49
CA SER A 144 -18.23 7.24 -4.09
C SER A 144 -19.34 6.87 -3.12
N VAL A 145 -18.95 6.53 -1.89
CA VAL A 145 -19.84 6.07 -0.80
C VAL A 145 -19.61 6.94 0.43
N SER A 146 -20.66 7.14 1.24
CA SER A 146 -20.55 7.85 2.54
C SER A 146 -19.40 7.31 3.40
N ASP A 147 -18.65 8.20 4.02
CA ASP A 147 -17.70 7.83 5.07
C ASP A 147 -18.38 7.67 6.44
N ASP A 148 -19.65 8.04 6.57
CA ASP A 148 -20.48 7.95 7.78
C ASP A 148 -19.79 8.55 9.04
N GLY A 149 -18.93 9.56 8.86
CA GLY A 149 -18.10 10.16 9.93
C GLY A 149 -17.00 9.24 10.49
N ALA A 150 -16.77 8.07 9.86
CA ALA A 150 -15.72 7.13 10.22
C ALA A 150 -14.31 7.63 9.86
N SER A 151 -14.17 8.63 8.98
CA SER A 151 -12.88 9.18 8.54
C SER A 151 -12.36 10.32 9.44
N THR A 152 -11.14 10.82 9.20
CA THR A 152 -10.61 12.05 9.82
C THR A 152 -11.09 13.35 9.13
N GLY A 153 -11.99 13.24 8.15
CA GLY A 153 -12.35 14.32 7.22
C GLY A 153 -11.39 14.45 6.04
N GLY A 154 -10.75 13.34 5.62
CA GLY A 154 -9.83 13.28 4.49
C GLY A 154 -8.37 13.65 4.81
N PHE A 155 -7.46 13.11 4.00
CA PHE A 155 -6.01 13.25 4.16
C PHE A 155 -5.51 14.70 4.12
N LYS A 156 -4.41 14.98 4.83
CA LYS A 156 -3.79 16.32 4.92
C LYS A 156 -2.30 16.27 4.59
N LYS A 157 -1.85 17.21 3.75
CA LYS A 157 -0.48 17.18 3.18
C LYS A 157 0.62 17.42 4.22
N ASP A 158 0.29 18.03 5.35
CA ASP A 158 1.17 18.29 6.49
C ASP A 158 1.10 17.21 7.59
N GLN A 159 0.33 16.13 7.40
CA GLN A 159 0.11 15.07 8.39
C GLN A 159 0.51 13.71 7.81
N ALA A 160 0.58 12.67 8.66
CA ALA A 160 0.61 11.30 8.17
C ALA A 160 -0.67 11.01 7.36
N ILE A 161 -0.61 10.07 6.41
CA ILE A 161 -1.75 9.67 5.58
C ILE A 161 -2.04 8.19 5.82
N ASN A 162 -3.28 7.87 6.17
CA ASN A 162 -3.74 6.55 6.55
C ASN A 162 -4.92 6.16 5.65
N ILE A 163 -4.71 5.27 4.69
CA ILE A 163 -5.72 4.86 3.72
C ILE A 163 -6.07 3.40 3.94
N LEU A 164 -7.36 3.11 4.05
CA LEU A 164 -7.85 1.75 4.15
C LEU A 164 -8.20 1.21 2.77
N LEU A 165 -7.39 0.28 2.27
CA LEU A 165 -7.64 -0.44 1.03
C LEU A 165 -8.43 -1.72 1.34
N ILE A 166 -9.60 -1.87 0.74
CA ILE A 166 -10.51 -3.00 0.96
C ILE A 166 -10.71 -3.72 -0.37
N GLY A 167 -10.28 -4.97 -0.45
CA GLY A 167 -10.64 -5.87 -1.54
C GLY A 167 -11.94 -6.59 -1.20
N THR A 168 -12.96 -6.45 -2.05
CA THR A 168 -14.25 -7.12 -1.87
C THR A 168 -14.54 -8.14 -2.96
N ASP A 169 -15.30 -9.18 -2.59
CA ASP A 169 -15.78 -10.20 -3.52
C ASP A 169 -17.20 -9.90 -4.05
N LYS A 170 -17.73 -8.69 -3.82
CA LYS A 170 -19.04 -8.23 -4.32
C LYS A 170 -19.18 -8.42 -5.83
N ARG A 171 -20.34 -8.92 -6.29
CA ARG A 171 -20.54 -9.41 -7.67
C ARG A 171 -21.54 -8.62 -8.52
N THR A 172 -21.87 -7.41 -8.09
CA THR A 172 -22.67 -6.47 -8.87
C THR A 172 -21.84 -5.86 -10.00
N GLY A 173 -22.11 -6.25 -11.25
CA GLY A 173 -21.47 -5.68 -12.43
C GLY A 173 -21.11 -6.72 -13.50
N ALA A 174 -21.11 -6.31 -14.76
CA ALA A 174 -20.75 -7.18 -15.88
C ALA A 174 -19.33 -7.72 -15.71
N GLY A 175 -19.12 -9.02 -15.96
CA GLY A 175 -17.82 -9.68 -15.79
C GLY A 175 -17.49 -10.15 -14.36
N ASN A 176 -18.34 -9.86 -13.36
CA ASN A 176 -18.23 -10.42 -12.00
C ASN A 176 -19.17 -11.63 -11.76
N GLU A 177 -20.16 -11.83 -12.62
CA GLU A 177 -21.26 -12.82 -12.47
C GLU A 177 -20.80 -14.29 -12.43
N GLY A 178 -19.61 -14.60 -12.94
CA GLY A 178 -19.09 -15.96 -13.12
C GLY A 178 -18.37 -16.56 -11.92
N TYR A 179 -18.46 -15.95 -10.73
CA TYR A 179 -17.75 -16.38 -9.52
C TYR A 179 -18.70 -16.43 -8.33
N GLY A 180 -18.41 -17.30 -7.35
CA GLY A 180 -19.02 -17.32 -6.01
C GLY A 180 -20.55 -17.20 -5.93
N ASP A 181 -21.04 -16.71 -4.78
CA ASP A 181 -22.47 -16.71 -4.46
C ASP A 181 -23.21 -15.52 -5.08
N LYS A 182 -24.31 -15.82 -5.79
CA LYS A 182 -25.19 -14.82 -6.40
C LYS A 182 -26.01 -14.09 -5.33
N GLY A 183 -25.94 -12.75 -5.35
CA GLY A 183 -26.69 -11.89 -4.43
C GLY A 183 -25.98 -11.53 -3.13
N SER A 184 -24.72 -11.92 -2.93
CA SER A 184 -23.93 -11.43 -1.78
C SER A 184 -23.68 -9.92 -1.86
N GLU A 185 -23.87 -9.22 -0.74
CA GLU A 185 -23.52 -7.80 -0.58
C GLU A 185 -21.99 -7.56 -0.62
N GLY A 186 -21.18 -8.62 -0.47
CA GLY A 186 -19.73 -8.64 -0.55
C GLY A 186 -19.02 -8.52 0.80
N HIS A 187 -17.96 -9.31 0.99
CA HIS A 187 -17.18 -9.31 2.23
C HIS A 187 -15.89 -8.50 2.12
N ALA A 188 -15.30 -8.15 3.27
CA ALA A 188 -13.95 -7.59 3.35
C ALA A 188 -12.92 -8.73 3.22
N ASP A 189 -12.77 -9.24 2.00
CA ASP A 189 -11.98 -10.46 1.72
C ASP A 189 -10.47 -10.21 1.74
N THR A 190 -10.06 -8.96 1.49
CA THR A 190 -8.71 -8.42 1.68
C THR A 190 -8.82 -7.08 2.38
N THR A 191 -8.00 -6.79 3.38
CA THR A 191 -7.95 -5.45 3.99
C THR A 191 -6.53 -5.05 4.33
N ILE A 192 -6.12 -3.85 3.89
CA ILE A 192 -4.76 -3.31 4.06
C ILE A 192 -4.86 -1.85 4.53
N LEU A 193 -4.36 -1.57 5.73
CA LEU A 193 -4.14 -0.21 6.20
C LEU A 193 -2.79 0.29 5.65
N LEU A 194 -2.84 1.17 4.66
CA LEU A 194 -1.67 1.89 4.14
C LEU A 194 -1.44 3.15 5.00
N HIS A 195 -0.50 3.07 5.93
CA HIS A 195 0.04 4.22 6.63
C HIS A 195 1.24 4.80 5.87
N VAL A 196 1.34 6.13 5.85
CA VAL A 196 2.39 6.92 5.23
C VAL A 196 2.83 8.01 6.19
N SER A 197 4.09 8.00 6.58
CA SER A 197 4.69 8.98 7.49
C SER A 197 4.48 10.43 7.03
N LYS A 198 4.38 11.35 8.00
CA LYS A 198 4.18 12.80 7.83
C LYS A 198 5.20 13.45 6.90
N ASP A 199 6.45 12.99 6.95
CA ASP A 199 7.56 13.49 6.12
C ASP A 199 7.72 12.74 4.77
N ARG A 200 6.90 11.71 4.53
CA ARG A 200 6.96 10.80 3.36
C ARG A 200 8.27 10.00 3.28
N SER A 201 9.03 9.87 4.38
CA SER A 201 10.27 9.07 4.43
C SER A 201 10.01 7.57 4.34
N ASN A 202 8.92 7.10 4.97
CA ASN A 202 8.57 5.68 5.07
C ASN A 202 7.05 5.45 4.98
N ALA A 203 6.67 4.20 4.70
CA ALA A 203 5.29 3.77 4.61
C ALA A 203 5.14 2.32 5.06
N THR A 204 3.98 1.96 5.62
CA THR A 204 3.64 0.60 6.03
C THR A 204 2.27 0.22 5.48
N ALA A 205 2.23 -0.86 4.70
CA ALA A 205 1.01 -1.52 4.27
C ALA A 205 0.75 -2.71 5.20
N LEU A 206 -0.14 -2.51 6.18
CA LEU A 206 -0.51 -3.48 7.20
C LEU A 206 -1.74 -4.29 6.75
N SER A 207 -1.52 -5.53 6.32
CA SER A 207 -2.58 -6.49 6.00
C SER A 207 -3.27 -7.01 7.26
N ILE A 208 -4.60 -6.96 7.28
CA ILE A 208 -5.46 -7.45 8.36
C ILE A 208 -6.10 -8.78 7.89
N PRO A 209 -5.86 -9.92 8.56
CA PRO A 209 -6.42 -11.21 8.15
C PRO A 209 -7.95 -11.22 8.17
N ARG A 210 -8.58 -11.76 7.13
CA ARG A 210 -10.05 -11.81 6.98
C ARG A 210 -10.74 -12.64 8.09
N ASP A 211 -10.06 -13.67 8.57
CA ASP A 211 -10.55 -14.59 9.60
C ASP A 211 -9.95 -14.30 10.99
N LEU A 212 -9.45 -13.07 11.20
CA LEU A 212 -9.15 -12.54 12.54
C LEU A 212 -10.46 -12.34 13.31
N ILE A 213 -10.51 -12.84 14.54
CA ILE A 213 -11.59 -12.56 15.49
C ILE A 213 -11.41 -11.15 16.06
N VAL A 214 -12.45 -10.32 15.92
CA VAL A 214 -12.51 -8.94 16.39
C VAL A 214 -13.90 -8.61 16.95
N ASP A 215 -13.97 -7.55 17.74
CA ASP A 215 -15.24 -6.91 18.07
C ASP A 215 -15.53 -5.83 17.01
N ILE A 216 -16.65 -5.99 16.30
CA ILE A 216 -17.14 -5.02 15.31
C ILE A 216 -18.02 -4.02 16.06
N PRO A 217 -17.73 -2.70 16.04
CA PRO A 217 -18.53 -1.69 16.74
C PRO A 217 -19.90 -1.48 16.07
N ASP A 218 -20.78 -0.73 16.73
CA ASP A 218 -21.98 -0.20 16.08
C ASP A 218 -21.60 0.69 14.88
N CYS A 219 -22.30 0.50 13.78
CA CYS A 219 -22.00 1.14 12.50
C CYS A 219 -23.18 2.01 12.04
N PRO A 220 -23.14 3.33 12.31
CA PRO A 220 -23.97 4.29 11.60
C PRO A 220 -23.68 4.21 10.10
N THR A 221 -24.75 4.17 9.30
CA THR A 221 -24.70 4.00 7.85
C THR A 221 -25.80 4.83 7.19
N GLN A 222 -25.42 5.77 6.32
CA GLN A 222 -26.36 6.46 5.45
C GLN A 222 -26.95 5.50 4.42
N GLN A 223 -28.28 5.47 4.30
CA GLN A 223 -29.02 4.67 3.32
C GLN A 223 -29.17 5.43 1.99
N GLU A 224 -29.56 4.74 0.91
CA GLU A 224 -29.74 5.34 -0.42
C GLU A 224 -30.84 6.42 -0.49
N ASP A 225 -31.81 6.38 0.43
CA ASP A 225 -32.85 7.41 0.57
C ASP A 225 -32.40 8.65 1.39
N GLY A 226 -31.14 8.66 1.84
CA GLY A 226 -30.54 9.72 2.65
C GLY A 226 -30.80 9.59 4.16
N SER A 227 -31.57 8.60 4.61
CA SER A 227 -31.79 8.34 6.05
C SER A 227 -30.54 7.76 6.72
N GLU A 228 -30.40 7.96 8.03
CA GLU A 228 -29.36 7.30 8.84
C GLU A 228 -29.92 6.08 9.56
N LYS A 229 -29.19 4.97 9.50
CA LYS A 229 -29.49 3.73 10.21
C LYS A 229 -28.26 3.28 10.99
N VAL A 230 -28.41 2.88 12.25
CA VAL A 230 -27.35 2.20 13.00
C VAL A 230 -27.50 0.70 12.79
N ILE A 231 -26.48 0.07 12.24
CA ILE A 231 -26.35 -1.38 12.13
C ILE A 231 -25.61 -1.86 13.38
N PRO A 232 -26.15 -2.82 14.13
CA PRO A 232 -25.55 -3.24 15.39
C PRO A 232 -24.18 -3.91 15.19
N GLY A 233 -23.31 -3.73 16.19
CA GLY A 233 -22.01 -4.37 16.29
C GLY A 233 -22.09 -5.88 16.48
N SER A 234 -20.93 -6.53 16.62
CA SER A 234 -20.83 -7.97 16.86
C SER A 234 -19.53 -8.31 17.60
N ILE A 235 -19.66 -8.88 18.79
CA ILE A 235 -18.53 -9.32 19.63
C ILE A 235 -18.02 -10.67 19.13
N GLY A 236 -16.70 -10.85 19.06
CA GLY A 236 -16.06 -12.11 18.64
C GLY A 236 -16.35 -12.53 17.19
N ALA A 237 -16.59 -11.58 16.30
CA ALA A 237 -16.91 -11.83 14.89
C ALA A 237 -15.64 -11.96 14.02
N ARG A 238 -15.74 -12.63 12.87
CA ARG A 238 -14.66 -12.60 11.86
C ARG A 238 -14.60 -11.24 11.19
N PHE A 239 -13.39 -10.68 11.06
CA PHE A 239 -13.14 -9.37 10.47
C PHE A 239 -13.81 -9.18 9.09
N ASN A 240 -13.86 -10.21 8.25
CA ASN A 240 -14.48 -10.13 6.92
C ASN A 240 -15.97 -9.73 6.94
N THR A 241 -16.65 -9.91 8.07
CA THR A 241 -18.06 -9.53 8.30
C THR A 241 -18.25 -8.06 8.71
N SER A 242 -17.19 -7.25 8.75
CA SER A 242 -17.29 -5.79 8.88
C SER A 242 -17.83 -5.09 7.62
N LEU A 243 -17.95 -5.82 6.50
CA LEU A 243 -18.55 -5.38 5.24
C LEU A 243 -19.67 -6.36 4.82
N GLY A 244 -20.74 -5.82 4.25
CA GLY A 244 -21.88 -6.55 3.67
C GLY A 244 -22.81 -7.27 4.66
N GLN A 245 -22.31 -7.69 5.82
CA GLN A 245 -23.15 -8.42 6.79
C GLN A 245 -24.22 -7.50 7.40
N GLY A 246 -25.46 -7.62 6.92
CA GLY A 246 -26.59 -6.82 7.40
C GLY A 246 -26.62 -5.37 6.90
N GLY A 247 -26.04 -5.09 5.73
CA GLY A 247 -25.94 -3.74 5.15
C GLY A 247 -24.68 -2.95 5.51
N ARG A 248 -23.69 -3.58 6.17
CA ARG A 248 -22.47 -2.88 6.65
C ARG A 248 -21.66 -2.30 5.48
N THR A 249 -21.49 -0.98 5.49
CA THR A 249 -20.70 -0.22 4.52
C THR A 249 -19.19 -0.22 4.81
N PRO A 250 -18.33 0.23 3.87
CA PRO A 250 -16.88 0.31 4.09
C PRO A 250 -16.45 1.18 5.30
N SER A 251 -17.28 2.15 5.69
CA SER A 251 -17.13 2.92 6.93
C SER A 251 -17.18 2.05 8.19
N CYS A 252 -17.91 0.93 8.16
CA CYS A 252 -17.97 -0.05 9.25
C CYS A 252 -16.65 -0.83 9.39
N THR A 253 -16.05 -1.25 8.26
CA THR A 253 -14.67 -1.77 8.24
C THR A 253 -13.68 -0.71 8.75
N MET A 254 -13.81 0.55 8.34
CA MET A 254 -12.96 1.67 8.82
C MET A 254 -13.06 1.88 10.34
N ARG A 255 -14.28 1.78 10.91
CA ARG A 255 -14.50 1.79 12.37
C ARG A 255 -13.87 0.58 13.05
N THR A 256 -14.03 -0.62 12.49
CA THR A 256 -13.43 -1.87 13.00
C THR A 256 -11.89 -1.81 13.02
N VAL A 257 -11.25 -1.24 11.98
CA VAL A 257 -9.80 -0.99 11.97
C VAL A 257 -9.38 0.06 13.01
N THR A 258 -10.19 1.10 13.18
CA THR A 258 -9.93 2.15 14.19
C THR A 258 -9.93 1.56 15.60
N GLU A 259 -10.89 0.68 15.92
CA GLU A 259 -10.96 0.00 17.23
C GLU A 259 -9.80 -0.99 17.42
N LEU A 260 -9.55 -1.84 16.41
CA LEU A 260 -8.48 -2.85 16.45
C LEU A 260 -7.07 -2.26 16.62
N THR A 261 -6.80 -1.10 16.03
CA THR A 261 -5.44 -0.55 15.91
C THR A 261 -5.22 0.80 16.61
N GLY A 262 -6.29 1.49 17.02
CA GLY A 262 -6.25 2.89 17.44
C GLY A 262 -5.77 3.88 16.35
N ILE A 263 -5.65 3.45 15.09
CA ILE A 263 -5.31 4.30 13.95
C ILE A 263 -6.61 4.59 13.20
N LYS A 264 -7.11 5.83 13.29
CA LYS A 264 -8.29 6.26 12.52
C LYS A 264 -7.86 6.54 11.07
N PRO A 265 -8.35 5.81 10.04
CA PRO A 265 -7.98 6.07 8.66
C PRO A 265 -8.54 7.41 8.18
N ASP A 266 -7.76 8.12 7.37
CA ASP A 266 -8.16 9.38 6.75
C ASP A 266 -9.17 9.17 5.61
N ASN A 267 -9.04 8.05 4.91
CA ASN A 267 -9.79 7.70 3.71
C ASN A 267 -9.91 6.17 3.51
N PHE A 268 -10.87 5.72 2.70
CA PHE A 268 -10.95 4.34 2.20
C PHE A 268 -11.02 4.27 0.67
N MET A 269 -10.58 3.14 0.12
CA MET A 269 -10.80 2.74 -1.27
C MET A 269 -11.22 1.28 -1.31
N VAL A 270 -12.30 0.98 -2.02
CA VAL A 270 -12.78 -0.38 -2.26
C VAL A 270 -12.46 -0.76 -3.70
N ALA A 271 -11.81 -1.91 -3.85
CA ALA A 271 -11.54 -2.55 -5.14
C ALA A 271 -12.30 -3.88 -5.20
N ASP A 272 -13.02 -4.13 -6.29
CA ASP A 272 -13.65 -5.41 -6.57
C ASP A 272 -12.75 -6.30 -7.46
N PHE A 273 -13.32 -7.37 -8.02
CA PHE A 273 -12.59 -8.23 -8.94
C PHE A 273 -12.32 -7.58 -10.31
N ASN A 274 -13.25 -6.77 -10.85
CA ASN A 274 -13.01 -6.04 -12.09
C ASN A 274 -11.90 -4.99 -11.92
N ALA A 275 -11.81 -4.32 -10.77
CA ALA A 275 -10.78 -3.34 -10.47
C ALA A 275 -9.36 -3.89 -10.66
N VAL A 276 -9.10 -5.12 -10.20
CA VAL A 276 -7.82 -5.80 -10.40
C VAL A 276 -7.52 -6.02 -11.89
N LYS A 277 -8.53 -6.40 -12.69
CA LYS A 277 -8.37 -6.59 -14.14
C LYS A 277 -8.03 -5.27 -14.82
N THR A 278 -8.86 -4.25 -14.63
CA THR A 278 -8.77 -2.96 -15.32
C THR A 278 -7.49 -2.22 -14.96
N LEU A 279 -7.12 -2.17 -13.67
CA LEU A 279 -5.88 -1.52 -13.23
C LEU A 279 -4.61 -2.23 -13.73
N THR A 280 -4.60 -3.56 -13.81
CA THR A 280 -3.41 -4.28 -14.31
C THR A 280 -3.24 -4.15 -15.82
N SER A 281 -4.32 -4.21 -16.59
CA SER A 281 -4.25 -3.91 -18.04
C SER A 281 -3.93 -2.43 -18.32
N ALA A 282 -4.28 -1.50 -17.43
CA ALA A 282 -3.94 -0.09 -17.58
C ALA A 282 -2.45 0.23 -17.36
N VAL A 283 -1.74 -0.49 -16.46
CA VAL A 283 -0.27 -0.36 -16.34
C VAL A 283 0.50 -1.06 -17.50
N GLY A 284 -0.12 -2.07 -18.12
CA GLY A 284 0.52 -2.98 -19.08
C GLY A 284 1.09 -4.24 -18.43
N GLY A 285 0.38 -4.75 -17.42
CA GLY A 285 0.70 -5.94 -16.64
C GLY A 285 1.70 -5.74 -15.51
N VAL A 286 1.64 -6.66 -14.54
CA VAL A 286 2.43 -6.67 -13.31
C VAL A 286 3.40 -7.85 -13.34
N GLU A 287 4.68 -7.63 -13.02
CA GLU A 287 5.68 -8.69 -12.93
C GLU A 287 5.60 -9.44 -11.59
N VAL A 288 5.36 -10.75 -11.62
CA VAL A 288 5.38 -11.65 -10.44
C VAL A 288 6.44 -12.73 -10.62
N CYS A 289 6.96 -13.29 -9.52
CA CYS A 289 7.82 -14.48 -9.59
C CYS A 289 7.30 -15.62 -8.72
N LEU A 290 7.31 -16.83 -9.29
CA LEU A 290 6.91 -18.07 -8.66
C LEU A 290 8.13 -18.96 -8.42
N GLY A 291 8.32 -19.40 -7.18
CA GLY A 291 9.38 -20.32 -6.75
C GLY A 291 9.07 -21.80 -7.02
N LYS A 292 7.80 -22.12 -7.30
CA LYS A 292 7.28 -23.41 -7.74
C LYS A 292 6.18 -23.19 -8.80
N ASP A 293 5.76 -24.26 -9.46
CA ASP A 293 4.61 -24.21 -10.37
C ASP A 293 3.33 -23.98 -9.55
N ILE A 294 2.43 -23.11 -10.04
CA ILE A 294 1.08 -22.93 -9.51
C ILE A 294 0.09 -23.44 -10.54
N ASN A 295 -0.70 -24.43 -10.12
CA ASN A 295 -1.93 -24.84 -10.78
C ASN A 295 -3.03 -24.83 -9.71
N ASP A 296 -3.97 -23.89 -9.79
CA ASP A 296 -5.10 -23.72 -8.87
C ASP A 296 -6.40 -23.76 -9.70
N PRO A 297 -7.12 -24.90 -9.74
CA PRO A 297 -8.34 -25.03 -10.52
C PRO A 297 -9.47 -24.07 -10.11
N ASP A 298 -9.49 -23.61 -8.85
CA ASP A 298 -10.57 -22.79 -8.28
C ASP A 298 -10.38 -21.29 -8.58
N SER A 299 -9.13 -20.86 -8.76
CA SER A 299 -8.79 -19.54 -9.33
C SER A 299 -8.63 -19.56 -10.86
N HIS A 300 -8.54 -20.75 -11.45
CA HIS A 300 -8.10 -21.03 -12.84
C HIS A 300 -6.66 -20.57 -13.16
N LEU A 301 -5.82 -20.29 -12.16
CA LEU A 301 -4.43 -19.94 -12.40
C LEU A 301 -3.60 -21.19 -12.75
N ASN A 302 -2.98 -21.17 -13.92
CA ASN A 302 -1.93 -22.11 -14.30
C ASN A 302 -0.70 -21.34 -14.78
N LEU A 303 0.37 -21.33 -13.98
CA LEU A 303 1.66 -20.68 -14.25
C LEU A 303 2.81 -21.57 -13.76
N PRO A 304 3.81 -21.88 -14.60
CA PRO A 304 5.00 -22.60 -14.15
C PRO A 304 5.90 -21.71 -13.28
N LYS A 305 6.88 -22.32 -12.62
CA LYS A 305 7.96 -21.65 -11.89
C LYS A 305 8.68 -20.63 -12.79
N GLY A 306 8.97 -19.45 -12.24
CA GLY A 306 9.70 -18.38 -12.93
C GLY A 306 9.03 -17.01 -12.80
N THR A 307 9.53 -16.05 -13.55
CA THR A 307 8.99 -14.68 -13.63
C THR A 307 7.97 -14.57 -14.76
N HIS A 308 6.80 -14.01 -14.46
CA HIS A 308 5.70 -13.80 -15.41
C HIS A 308 5.19 -12.37 -15.34
N ARG A 309 4.74 -11.82 -16.47
CA ARG A 309 3.92 -10.60 -16.48
C ARG A 309 2.45 -11.00 -16.61
N ILE A 310 1.63 -10.62 -15.64
CA ILE A 310 0.21 -10.97 -15.56
C ILE A 310 -0.66 -9.71 -15.64
N GLU A 311 -1.80 -9.80 -16.31
CA GLU A 311 -2.82 -8.74 -16.39
C GLU A 311 -4.23 -9.32 -16.52
N GLY A 312 -5.25 -8.47 -16.37
CA GLY A 312 -6.65 -8.86 -16.58
C GLY A 312 -7.08 -10.03 -15.69
N GLU A 313 -7.73 -11.02 -16.29
CA GLU A 313 -8.18 -12.24 -15.60
C GLU A 313 -7.03 -13.06 -15.01
N GLN A 314 -5.82 -13.04 -15.60
CA GLN A 314 -4.67 -13.77 -15.06
C GLN A 314 -4.12 -13.10 -13.78
N ALA A 315 -4.19 -11.76 -13.71
CA ALA A 315 -3.89 -11.03 -12.48
C ALA A 315 -4.94 -11.29 -11.38
N LEU A 316 -6.23 -11.36 -11.75
CA LEU A 316 -7.30 -11.71 -10.82
C LEU A 316 -7.15 -13.14 -10.28
N ALA A 317 -6.88 -14.12 -11.15
CA ALA A 317 -6.64 -15.51 -10.78
C ALA A 317 -5.46 -15.63 -9.79
N PHE A 318 -4.39 -14.86 -10.00
CA PHE A 318 -3.24 -14.80 -9.10
C PHE A 318 -3.61 -14.32 -7.69
N VAL A 319 -4.26 -13.17 -7.54
CA VAL A 319 -4.60 -12.63 -6.20
C VAL A 319 -5.72 -13.41 -5.49
N ARG A 320 -6.44 -14.28 -6.21
CA ARG A 320 -7.46 -15.20 -5.69
C ARG A 320 -6.97 -16.62 -5.42
N THR A 321 -5.75 -16.97 -5.82
CA THR A 321 -5.18 -18.30 -5.60
C THR A 321 -5.11 -18.62 -4.11
N ARG A 322 -5.54 -19.83 -3.73
CA ARG A 322 -5.67 -20.26 -2.33
C ARG A 322 -4.93 -21.56 -2.05
N HIS A 323 -4.99 -22.54 -2.96
CA HIS A 323 -4.65 -23.93 -2.62
C HIS A 323 -3.23 -24.34 -3.02
N SER A 324 -2.52 -23.49 -3.77
CA SER A 324 -1.26 -23.87 -4.44
C SER A 324 -0.01 -23.11 -3.97
N VAL A 325 -0.06 -22.42 -2.81
CA VAL A 325 1.07 -21.68 -2.20
C VAL A 325 1.18 -21.88 -0.69
N GLY A 326 2.42 -21.77 -0.18
CA GLY A 326 2.71 -21.87 1.26
C GLY A 326 2.15 -23.14 1.93
N LEU A 327 1.49 -22.96 3.08
CA LEU A 327 0.87 -24.02 3.87
C LEU A 327 -0.65 -24.14 3.65
N GLY A 328 -1.20 -23.51 2.59
CA GLY A 328 -2.62 -23.66 2.21
C GLY A 328 -3.63 -22.89 3.06
N GLY A 329 -3.21 -21.82 3.76
CA GLY A 329 -4.09 -20.98 4.59
C GLY A 329 -4.07 -19.50 4.18
N ASP A 330 -5.00 -18.69 4.73
CA ASP A 330 -5.17 -17.28 4.36
C ASP A 330 -3.89 -16.43 4.52
N LEU A 331 -3.07 -16.73 5.53
CA LEU A 331 -1.80 -16.04 5.74
C LEU A 331 -0.83 -16.21 4.55
N SER A 332 -0.86 -17.35 3.84
CA SER A 332 -0.08 -17.55 2.61
C SER A 332 -0.67 -16.80 1.40
N ARG A 333 -1.98 -16.54 1.39
CA ARG A 333 -2.62 -15.66 0.39
C ARG A 333 -2.22 -14.21 0.59
N ILE A 334 -2.09 -13.75 1.85
CA ILE A 334 -1.59 -12.41 2.18
C ILE A 334 -0.18 -12.19 1.63
N GLU A 335 0.71 -13.19 1.67
CA GLU A 335 2.06 -13.06 1.07
C GLU A 335 2.01 -12.84 -0.45
N LEU A 336 1.16 -13.55 -1.19
CA LEU A 336 0.95 -13.30 -2.63
C LEU A 336 0.37 -11.91 -2.89
N GLN A 337 -0.60 -11.45 -2.09
CA GLN A 337 -1.21 -10.13 -2.23
C GLN A 337 -0.19 -9.02 -1.96
N GLN A 338 0.67 -9.18 -0.95
CA GLN A 338 1.78 -8.27 -0.68
C GLN A 338 2.82 -8.28 -1.81
N GLN A 339 3.16 -9.45 -2.37
CA GLN A 339 4.05 -9.56 -3.54
C GLN A 339 3.47 -8.83 -4.76
N PHE A 340 2.20 -9.08 -5.07
CA PHE A 340 1.47 -8.48 -6.20
C PHE A 340 1.38 -6.95 -6.05
N LEU A 341 0.93 -6.45 -4.89
CA LEU A 341 0.83 -5.01 -4.64
C LEU A 341 2.22 -4.33 -4.64
N SER A 342 3.26 -5.01 -4.12
CA SER A 342 4.65 -4.56 -4.22
C SER A 342 5.12 -4.42 -5.68
N SER A 343 4.72 -5.34 -6.57
CA SER A 343 5.03 -5.24 -8.01
C SER A 343 4.18 -4.21 -8.74
N LEU A 344 2.89 -4.10 -8.43
CA LEU A 344 2.02 -3.06 -9.01
C LEU A 344 2.54 -1.66 -8.66
N MET A 345 2.97 -1.43 -7.41
CA MET A 345 3.57 -0.16 -7.00
C MET A 345 4.95 0.10 -7.63
N ARG A 346 5.70 -0.95 -8.01
CA ARG A 346 6.92 -0.79 -8.85
C ARG A 346 6.58 -0.37 -10.29
N GLU A 347 5.57 -0.97 -10.91
CA GLU A 347 5.18 -0.65 -12.30
C GLU A 347 4.51 0.73 -12.41
N LEU A 348 3.67 1.09 -11.43
CA LEU A 348 3.08 2.44 -11.30
C LEU A 348 4.15 3.52 -11.11
N LYS A 349 5.23 3.21 -10.37
CA LYS A 349 6.38 4.12 -10.19
C LYS A 349 7.53 3.86 -11.17
N SER A 350 7.30 3.13 -12.27
CA SER A 350 8.30 2.98 -13.31
C SER A 350 8.48 4.30 -14.07
N ASN A 351 9.69 4.57 -14.57
CA ASN A 351 9.93 5.78 -15.39
C ASN A 351 9.08 5.76 -16.68
N ASP A 352 8.81 4.58 -17.24
CA ASP A 352 7.96 4.41 -18.43
C ASP A 352 6.51 4.83 -18.15
N THR A 353 5.96 4.44 -17.00
CA THR A 353 4.62 4.88 -16.57
C THR A 353 4.60 6.38 -16.23
N LEU A 354 5.57 6.87 -15.44
CA LEU A 354 5.59 8.25 -14.95
C LEU A 354 5.93 9.31 -16.01
N THR A 355 6.58 8.94 -17.11
CA THR A 355 6.91 9.88 -18.20
C THR A 355 5.98 9.77 -19.43
N SER A 356 5.00 8.86 -19.40
CA SER A 356 4.07 8.63 -20.51
C SER A 356 2.69 9.26 -20.22
N PRO A 357 2.33 10.40 -20.85
CA PRO A 357 1.05 11.05 -20.60
C PRO A 357 -0.16 10.17 -20.95
N SER A 358 -0.04 9.27 -21.94
CA SER A 358 -1.10 8.35 -22.33
C SER A 358 -1.27 7.19 -21.35
N LYS A 359 -0.20 6.71 -20.70
CA LYS A 359 -0.33 5.77 -19.56
C LYS A 359 -0.96 6.47 -18.36
N MET A 360 -0.53 7.68 -18.02
CA MET A 360 -1.12 8.45 -16.91
C MET A 360 -2.61 8.76 -17.12
N ILE A 361 -3.02 9.05 -18.36
CA ILE A 361 -4.44 9.21 -18.74
C ILE A 361 -5.22 7.91 -18.52
N LYS A 362 -4.76 6.80 -19.10
CA LYS A 362 -5.40 5.48 -18.92
C LYS A 362 -5.49 5.03 -17.47
N LEU A 363 -4.49 5.35 -16.66
CA LEU A 363 -4.48 5.02 -15.22
C LEU A 363 -5.40 5.93 -14.41
N ALA A 364 -5.64 7.17 -14.85
CA ALA A 364 -6.68 8.02 -14.26
C ALA A 364 -8.07 7.49 -14.62
N GLU A 365 -8.34 7.23 -15.91
CA GLU A 365 -9.60 6.65 -16.40
C GLU A 365 -9.91 5.34 -15.67
N ALA A 366 -9.01 4.35 -15.76
CA ALA A 366 -9.12 3.07 -15.09
C ALA A 366 -9.24 3.22 -13.56
N GLY A 367 -8.50 4.15 -12.95
CA GLY A 367 -8.58 4.41 -11.50
C GLY A 367 -9.94 4.96 -11.06
N THR A 368 -10.56 5.82 -11.85
CA THR A 368 -11.89 6.37 -11.56
C THR A 368 -13.01 5.35 -11.78
N GLU A 369 -12.92 4.51 -12.81
CA GLU A 369 -13.90 3.48 -13.14
C GLU A 369 -13.80 2.23 -12.22
N ALA A 370 -12.59 1.86 -11.80
CA ALA A 370 -12.33 0.65 -11.02
C ALA A 370 -12.60 0.79 -9.51
N LEU A 371 -12.43 1.99 -8.94
CA LEU A 371 -12.36 2.17 -7.48
C LEU A 371 -13.57 2.90 -6.94
N THR A 372 -14.27 2.26 -6.00
CA THR A 372 -15.24 2.96 -5.15
C THR A 372 -14.49 3.64 -4.01
N VAL A 373 -14.58 4.96 -3.90
CA VAL A 373 -13.86 5.75 -2.90
C VAL A 373 -14.80 6.33 -1.84
N ASP A 374 -14.27 6.85 -0.74
CA ASP A 374 -15.10 7.59 0.22
C ASP A 374 -15.55 8.97 -0.29
N SER A 375 -16.59 9.51 0.34
CA SER A 375 -17.15 10.86 0.16
C SER A 375 -16.09 11.98 0.19
N GLN A 376 -15.01 11.81 0.95
CA GLN A 376 -13.94 12.78 1.08
C GLN A 376 -12.92 12.68 -0.07
N LEU A 377 -12.90 11.61 -0.88
CA LEU A 377 -12.08 11.45 -2.10
C LEU A 377 -12.84 11.59 -3.43
N ASN A 378 -14.12 11.93 -3.39
CA ASN A 378 -15.09 12.06 -4.49
C ASN A 378 -14.77 13.04 -5.67
N SER A 379 -13.51 13.33 -6.01
CA SER A 379 -13.16 14.14 -7.18
C SER A 379 -11.72 13.90 -7.67
N ILE A 380 -11.52 14.01 -8.98
CA ILE A 380 -10.24 13.76 -9.66
C ILE A 380 -9.10 14.65 -9.12
N ASN A 381 -9.42 15.86 -8.65
CA ASN A 381 -8.42 16.76 -8.06
C ASN A 381 -7.88 16.23 -6.71
N LYS A 382 -8.74 15.63 -5.88
CA LYS A 382 -8.32 15.02 -4.60
C LYS A 382 -7.55 13.73 -4.82
N LEU A 383 -8.01 12.87 -5.73
CA LEU A 383 -7.31 11.64 -6.13
C LEU A 383 -5.93 11.95 -6.72
N LYS A 384 -5.82 12.97 -7.58
CA LYS A 384 -4.54 13.48 -8.09
C LYS A 384 -3.63 13.99 -6.98
N ASP A 385 -4.14 14.84 -6.08
CA ASP A 385 -3.35 15.37 -4.96
C ASP A 385 -2.83 14.26 -4.05
N LEU A 386 -3.65 13.24 -3.78
CA LEU A 386 -3.23 12.05 -3.05
C LEU A 386 -2.17 11.25 -3.83
N GLY A 387 -2.38 11.01 -5.12
CA GLY A 387 -1.40 10.35 -5.99
C GLY A 387 -0.06 11.09 -6.05
N MET A 388 -0.05 12.42 -5.95
CA MET A 388 1.17 13.23 -5.83
C MET A 388 1.84 13.11 -4.46
N GLU A 389 1.10 12.96 -3.36
CA GLU A 389 1.69 12.66 -2.04
C GLU A 389 2.29 11.25 -2.00
N LEU A 390 1.56 10.23 -2.47
CA LEU A 390 2.03 8.85 -2.56
C LEU A 390 3.22 8.70 -3.53
N GLY A 391 3.21 9.46 -4.63
CA GLY A 391 4.29 9.47 -5.62
C GLY A 391 5.65 9.91 -5.07
N LYS A 392 5.68 10.70 -3.98
CA LYS A 392 6.94 11.08 -3.29
C LYS A 392 7.63 9.87 -2.63
N LEU A 393 6.86 8.89 -2.17
CA LEU A 393 7.35 7.78 -1.35
C LEU A 393 8.42 6.96 -2.05
N ASN A 394 9.54 6.73 -1.38
CA ASN A 394 10.53 5.79 -1.87
C ASN A 394 10.01 4.37 -1.66
N VAL A 395 9.72 3.63 -2.74
CA VAL A 395 9.23 2.24 -2.66
C VAL A 395 10.18 1.31 -1.89
N LYS A 396 11.47 1.65 -1.77
CA LYS A 396 12.43 0.90 -0.94
C LYS A 396 12.15 0.98 0.56
N ASN A 397 11.41 2.02 0.99
CA ASN A 397 11.05 2.30 2.37
C ASN A 397 9.59 1.93 2.67
N LEU A 398 8.87 1.35 1.70
CA LEU A 398 7.57 0.72 1.90
C LEU A 398 7.75 -0.66 2.54
N THR A 399 7.21 -0.86 3.73
CA THR A 399 7.15 -2.15 4.39
C THR A 399 5.77 -2.76 4.20
N PHE A 400 5.71 -3.99 3.70
CA PHE A 400 4.52 -4.84 3.84
C PHE A 400 4.63 -5.61 5.15
N ALA A 401 3.53 -5.64 5.91
CA ALA A 401 3.41 -6.31 7.19
C ALA A 401 2.02 -6.92 7.32
N THR A 402 1.87 -7.94 8.16
CA THR A 402 0.58 -8.49 8.56
C THR A 402 0.37 -8.19 10.03
N VAL A 403 -0.88 -7.99 10.48
CA VAL A 403 -1.21 -7.92 11.90
C VAL A 403 -0.62 -9.16 12.61
N PRO A 404 0.17 -9.00 13.69
CA PRO A 404 0.65 -10.15 14.46
C PRO A 404 -0.51 -10.91 15.08
N VAL A 405 -0.64 -12.19 14.75
CA VAL A 405 -1.74 -13.06 15.13
C VAL A 405 -1.24 -14.45 15.53
N VAL A 406 -2.06 -15.18 16.27
CA VAL A 406 -1.86 -16.60 16.58
C VAL A 406 -3.14 -17.40 16.28
N ASP A 407 -3.01 -18.69 16.01
CA ASP A 407 -4.15 -19.60 15.84
C ASP A 407 -5.14 -19.48 17.01
N ASN A 408 -6.44 -19.33 16.73
CA ASN A 408 -7.44 -19.12 17.77
C ASN A 408 -7.41 -20.29 18.79
N PRO A 409 -7.06 -20.06 20.07
CA PRO A 409 -6.88 -21.13 21.05
C PRO A 409 -8.18 -21.87 21.38
N ALA A 410 -9.35 -21.25 21.19
CA ALA A 410 -10.65 -21.86 21.45
C ALA A 410 -11.05 -22.94 20.43
N GLU A 411 -10.48 -22.91 19.22
CA GLU A 411 -10.83 -23.84 18.15
C GLU A 411 -10.02 -25.14 18.19
N LYS A 412 -10.66 -26.29 17.87
CA LYS A 412 -9.98 -27.58 17.71
C LYS A 412 -9.39 -27.78 16.31
N VAL A 413 -10.06 -27.25 15.29
CA VAL A 413 -9.57 -27.13 13.91
C VAL A 413 -9.35 -25.65 13.68
N LYS A 414 -8.10 -25.22 13.46
CA LYS A 414 -7.76 -23.80 13.36
C LYS A 414 -8.27 -23.23 12.04
N ALA A 415 -9.36 -22.46 12.12
CA ALA A 415 -10.04 -21.82 11.01
C ALA A 415 -10.18 -20.30 11.20
N THR A 416 -9.88 -19.79 12.39
CA THR A 416 -9.75 -18.37 12.71
C THR A 416 -8.46 -18.10 13.50
N VAL A 417 -8.07 -16.83 13.53
CA VAL A 417 -6.89 -16.35 14.29
C VAL A 417 -7.32 -15.28 15.30
N VAL A 418 -6.53 -15.11 16.36
CA VAL A 418 -6.68 -14.04 17.36
C VAL A 418 -5.44 -13.16 17.38
N LEU A 419 -5.55 -11.97 17.97
CA LEU A 419 -4.43 -11.03 18.08
C LEU A 419 -3.27 -11.63 18.88
N ASN A 420 -2.02 -11.34 18.48
CA ASN A 420 -0.86 -11.59 19.32
C ASN A 420 -0.64 -10.38 20.24
N ASP A 421 -1.23 -10.43 21.45
CA ASP A 421 -1.19 -9.35 22.44
C ASP A 421 0.22 -8.88 22.82
N ALA A 422 1.25 -9.71 22.64
CA ALA A 422 2.63 -9.35 22.92
C ALA A 422 3.29 -8.52 21.80
N GLU A 423 2.86 -8.71 20.53
CA GLU A 423 3.53 -8.13 19.36
C GLU A 423 2.67 -7.08 18.63
N ALA A 424 1.36 -7.29 18.52
CA ALA A 424 0.47 -6.42 17.75
C ALA A 424 0.40 -4.98 18.28
N PRO A 425 0.29 -4.73 19.61
CA PRO A 425 0.34 -3.36 20.13
C PRO A 425 1.62 -2.62 19.74
N GLN A 426 2.78 -3.31 19.73
CA GLN A 426 4.06 -2.72 19.32
C GLN A 426 4.06 -2.35 17.83
N VAL A 427 3.46 -3.18 16.97
CA VAL A 427 3.30 -2.88 15.54
C VAL A 427 2.39 -1.68 15.33
N PHE A 428 1.27 -1.59 16.06
CA PHE A 428 0.36 -0.46 15.99
C PHE A 428 1.01 0.83 16.51
N ASP A 429 1.75 0.78 17.61
CA ASP A 429 2.50 1.93 18.14
C ASP A 429 3.62 2.40 17.21
N MET A 430 4.34 1.49 16.55
CA MET A 430 5.32 1.89 15.52
C MET A 430 4.64 2.66 14.39
N ILE A 431 3.47 2.21 13.92
CA ILE A 431 2.72 2.88 12.85
C ILE A 431 2.13 4.22 13.33
N ARG A 432 1.59 4.30 14.56
CA ARG A 432 1.07 5.55 15.15
C ARG A 432 2.12 6.65 15.33
N ASN A 433 3.41 6.29 15.37
CA ASN A 433 4.53 7.20 15.63
C ASN A 433 5.50 7.31 14.43
N ASP A 434 5.04 7.04 13.20
CA ASP A 434 5.81 7.13 11.93
C ASP A 434 7.10 6.26 11.89
N VAL A 435 7.21 5.22 12.74
CA VAL A 435 8.46 4.46 12.94
C VAL A 435 8.73 3.48 11.81
N SER A 436 9.82 3.73 11.07
CA SER A 436 10.25 2.90 9.94
C SER A 436 10.71 1.50 10.37
N PHE A 437 9.88 0.48 10.11
CA PHE A 437 10.25 -0.94 10.27
C PHE A 437 11.53 -1.32 9.52
N THR A 438 11.83 -0.66 8.39
CA THR A 438 13.08 -0.91 7.65
C THR A 438 14.31 -0.45 8.44
N GLU A 439 14.21 0.66 9.18
CA GLU A 439 15.29 1.18 10.00
C GLU A 439 15.48 0.38 11.28
N VAL A 440 14.39 -0.02 11.95
CA VAL A 440 14.45 -0.95 13.09
C VAL A 440 15.12 -2.27 12.68
N LYS A 441 14.73 -2.86 11.53
CA LYS A 441 15.39 -4.06 10.98
C LYS A 441 16.86 -3.82 10.63
N GLN A 442 17.23 -2.63 10.16
CA GLN A 442 18.64 -2.27 9.92
C GLN A 442 19.44 -2.10 11.22
N GLN A 443 18.88 -1.46 12.25
CA GLN A 443 19.50 -1.29 13.56
C GLN A 443 19.73 -2.65 14.23
N GLN A 444 18.70 -3.51 14.29
CA GLN A 444 18.84 -4.89 14.78
C GLN A 444 19.88 -5.69 13.98
N LYS A 445 19.99 -5.48 12.66
CA LYS A 445 21.03 -6.12 11.84
C LYS A 445 22.43 -5.59 12.18
N LYS A 446 22.59 -4.28 12.38
CA LYS A 446 23.87 -3.66 12.82
C LYS A 446 24.27 -4.17 14.20
N GLU A 447 23.33 -4.25 15.14
CA GLU A 447 23.56 -4.80 16.48
C GLU A 447 23.95 -6.28 16.43
N LYS A 448 23.17 -7.13 15.75
CA LYS A 448 23.48 -8.56 15.57
C LYS A 448 24.84 -8.76 14.89
N ALA A 449 25.22 -7.89 13.95
CA ALA A 449 26.54 -7.90 13.33
C ALA A 449 27.66 -7.47 14.29
N ALA A 450 27.45 -6.44 15.12
CA ALA A 450 28.41 -6.00 16.14
C ALA A 450 28.59 -7.06 17.24
N VAL A 451 27.49 -7.66 17.72
CA VAL A 451 27.47 -8.80 18.64
C VAL A 451 28.24 -9.99 18.06
N ALA A 452 28.04 -10.32 16.79
CA ALA A 452 28.80 -11.37 16.10
C ALA A 452 30.27 -10.98 15.82
N ALA A 453 30.61 -9.69 15.80
CA ALA A 453 31.98 -9.19 15.64
C ALA A 453 32.79 -9.25 16.94
N ARG A 454 32.16 -9.21 18.12
CA ARG A 454 32.86 -9.33 19.43
C ARG A 454 33.69 -10.61 19.56
N LEU A 455 33.30 -11.69 18.85
CA LEU A 455 34.02 -12.97 18.81
C LEU A 455 35.14 -13.05 17.74
N LYS A 456 35.36 -12.00 16.92
CA LYS A 456 36.27 -12.06 15.75
C LYS A 456 37.59 -11.34 16.00
N GLY A 457 38.64 -11.84 15.35
CA GLY A 457 40.00 -11.30 15.43
C GLY A 457 40.86 -12.00 16.48
N GLU A 458 41.97 -11.36 16.84
CA GLU A 458 43.04 -11.93 17.67
C GLU A 458 42.60 -12.29 19.09
N LYS A 459 43.24 -13.32 19.65
CA LYS A 459 43.00 -13.85 21.00
C LYS A 459 44.30 -13.76 21.80
N ALA A 460 44.25 -13.20 23.00
CA ALA A 460 45.41 -13.13 23.88
C ALA A 460 45.98 -14.54 24.21
N PRO A 461 47.26 -14.66 24.58
CA PRO A 461 47.77 -15.78 25.37
C PRO A 461 46.94 -15.97 26.64
N ALA A 462 46.66 -17.22 27.05
CA ALA A 462 45.88 -17.47 28.27
C ALA A 462 46.55 -16.86 29.51
N SER A 463 47.87 -16.91 29.58
CA SER A 463 48.73 -16.29 30.60
C SER A 463 48.65 -14.75 30.66
N GLU A 464 47.95 -14.10 29.73
CA GLU A 464 47.73 -12.65 29.71
C GLU A 464 46.32 -12.24 30.14
N VAL A 465 45.34 -13.15 30.02
CA VAL A 465 43.93 -12.94 30.38
C VAL A 465 43.78 -12.66 31.89
N ARG A 466 43.43 -11.42 32.27
CA ARG A 466 43.07 -11.05 33.64
C ARG A 466 41.55 -10.96 33.80
N VAL A 467 40.97 -11.77 34.69
CA VAL A 467 39.53 -11.83 34.92
C VAL A 467 39.18 -12.02 36.40
N ARG A 468 38.19 -11.25 36.87
CA ARG A 468 37.54 -11.35 38.17
C ARG A 468 36.29 -12.22 38.02
N ILE A 469 36.13 -13.26 38.83
CA ILE A 469 35.04 -14.22 38.70
C ILE A 469 34.03 -14.00 39.83
N LEU A 470 32.79 -13.64 39.48
CA LEU A 470 31.67 -13.45 40.39
C LEU A 470 30.64 -14.57 40.22
N ASN A 471 30.05 -15.04 41.32
CA ASN A 471 28.84 -15.86 41.28
C ASN A 471 27.58 -14.98 41.31
N GLY A 472 26.85 -14.94 40.20
CA GLY A 472 25.58 -14.21 40.06
C GLY A 472 24.40 -15.15 39.79
N GLY A 473 24.22 -16.19 40.62
CA GLY A 473 23.10 -17.14 40.51
C GLY A 473 23.49 -18.54 40.00
N ALA A 474 24.78 -18.81 39.78
CA ALA A 474 25.28 -20.16 39.64
C ALA A 474 25.33 -20.88 41.01
N PRO A 475 25.45 -22.22 41.06
CA PRO A 475 25.56 -22.97 42.32
C PRO A 475 26.68 -22.45 43.23
N ALA A 476 26.47 -22.51 44.55
CA ALA A 476 27.46 -22.03 45.53
C ALA A 476 28.84 -22.67 45.31
N GLY A 477 29.90 -21.85 45.38
CA GLY A 477 31.28 -22.27 45.08
C GLY A 477 31.68 -22.19 43.60
N SER A 478 30.76 -22.01 42.65
CA SER A 478 31.06 -22.02 41.20
C SER A 478 32.18 -21.05 40.79
N ALA A 479 32.28 -19.87 41.42
CA ALA A 479 33.35 -18.92 41.14
C ALA A 479 34.75 -19.48 41.50
N GLN A 480 34.86 -20.22 42.61
CA GLN A 480 36.11 -20.85 43.03
C GLN A 480 36.46 -22.06 42.16
N SER A 481 35.48 -22.91 41.81
CA SER A 481 35.71 -24.03 40.90
C SER A 481 36.15 -23.56 39.51
N THR A 482 35.55 -22.46 39.02
CA THR A 482 35.91 -21.82 37.74
C THR A 482 37.30 -21.18 37.82
N LEU A 483 37.67 -20.56 38.94
CA LEU A 483 39.02 -20.04 39.17
C LEU A 483 40.07 -21.15 39.03
N SER A 484 39.90 -22.24 39.78
CA SER A 484 40.86 -23.36 39.77
C SER A 484 41.02 -23.96 38.38
N TRP A 485 39.91 -24.20 37.67
CA TRP A 485 39.94 -24.73 36.30
C TRP A 485 40.58 -23.75 35.30
N LEU A 486 40.28 -22.45 35.40
CA LEU A 486 40.89 -21.43 34.53
C LEU A 486 42.40 -21.34 34.75
N GLN A 487 42.87 -21.35 35.99
CA GLN A 487 44.30 -21.28 36.32
C GLN A 487 45.06 -22.55 35.94
N VAL A 488 44.53 -23.73 36.29
CA VAL A 488 45.22 -25.03 36.16
C VAL A 488 45.06 -25.61 34.75
N ASP A 489 43.84 -25.82 34.29
CA ASP A 489 43.56 -26.56 33.06
C ASP A 489 43.62 -25.69 31.80
N GLN A 490 43.45 -24.37 31.93
CA GLN A 490 43.37 -23.44 30.79
C GLN A 490 44.52 -22.41 30.73
N GLY A 491 45.40 -22.38 31.74
CA GLY A 491 46.56 -21.47 31.80
C GLY A 491 46.24 -19.99 32.01
N VAL A 492 45.01 -19.66 32.44
CA VAL A 492 44.54 -18.29 32.72
C VAL A 492 44.97 -17.89 34.14
N SER A 493 46.29 -17.81 34.34
CA SER A 493 46.94 -17.64 35.64
C SER A 493 46.70 -16.28 36.32
N LYS A 494 46.24 -15.28 35.58
CA LYS A 494 45.90 -13.92 36.10
C LYS A 494 44.42 -13.79 36.50
N SER A 495 43.71 -14.88 36.71
CA SER A 495 42.31 -14.85 37.20
C SER A 495 42.24 -14.74 38.73
N GLU A 496 41.16 -14.13 39.25
CA GLU A 496 40.82 -14.05 40.68
C GLU A 496 39.34 -14.40 40.95
N ASN A 497 39.05 -14.91 42.16
CA ASN A 497 37.68 -15.07 42.65
C ASN A 497 37.26 -13.80 43.39
N ALA A 498 36.16 -13.19 42.98
CA ALA A 498 35.63 -11.93 43.53
C ALA A 498 34.36 -12.14 44.39
N GLY A 499 33.97 -13.38 44.68
CA GLY A 499 32.84 -13.72 45.55
C GLY A 499 31.49 -13.75 44.80
N ASN A 500 30.45 -13.21 45.44
CA ASN A 500 29.10 -13.15 44.85
C ASN A 500 28.85 -11.80 44.18
N ALA A 501 28.09 -11.80 43.09
CA ALA A 501 27.63 -10.57 42.43
C ALA A 501 26.56 -9.86 43.27
N PRO A 502 26.40 -8.53 43.15
CA PRO A 502 25.36 -7.77 43.87
C PRO A 502 23.93 -8.05 43.38
N ALA A 503 23.76 -8.75 42.25
CA ALA A 503 22.48 -9.18 41.71
C ALA A 503 22.62 -10.54 41.01
N GLU A 504 21.56 -11.34 41.01
CA GLU A 504 21.50 -12.57 40.22
C GLU A 504 21.25 -12.27 38.72
N LEU A 505 21.91 -13.03 37.85
CA LEU A 505 21.75 -13.00 36.42
C LEU A 505 21.18 -14.32 35.91
N ALA A 506 20.17 -14.25 35.04
CA ALA A 506 19.63 -15.44 34.37
C ALA A 506 20.63 -16.06 33.36
N LYS A 507 21.66 -15.32 32.95
CA LYS A 507 22.68 -15.75 31.99
C LYS A 507 24.08 -15.27 32.38
N THR A 508 25.09 -16.05 32.07
CA THR A 508 26.50 -15.75 32.32
C THR A 508 26.97 -14.62 31.40
N THR A 509 27.65 -13.60 31.95
CA THR A 509 28.14 -12.46 31.17
C THR A 509 29.59 -12.13 31.48
N LEU A 510 30.35 -11.73 30.45
CA LEU A 510 31.74 -11.29 30.53
C LEU A 510 31.81 -9.81 30.14
N GLU A 511 32.11 -8.96 31.11
CA GLU A 511 32.25 -7.51 30.95
C GLU A 511 33.72 -7.10 30.86
N TYR A 512 34.06 -6.26 29.89
CA TYR A 512 35.45 -5.95 29.53
C TYR A 512 35.57 -4.57 28.87
N ALA A 513 36.71 -3.89 29.10
CA ALA A 513 37.03 -2.63 28.42
C ALA A 513 37.50 -2.85 26.97
N PRO A 514 37.41 -1.85 26.08
CA PRO A 514 37.77 -2.00 24.66
C PRO A 514 39.20 -2.48 24.38
N ASP A 515 40.15 -2.15 25.26
CA ASP A 515 41.55 -2.58 25.24
C ASP A 515 41.75 -4.06 25.66
N GLN A 516 40.78 -4.65 26.35
CA GLN A 516 40.79 -6.04 26.82
C GLN A 516 40.12 -7.01 25.83
N ALA A 517 39.77 -6.57 24.61
CA ALA A 517 38.95 -7.34 23.67
C ALA A 517 39.59 -8.66 23.20
N ASP A 518 40.92 -8.73 23.10
CA ASP A 518 41.69 -9.94 22.81
C ASP A 518 41.64 -10.97 23.96
N GLN A 519 41.72 -10.52 25.20
CA GLN A 519 41.55 -11.33 26.40
C GLN A 519 40.11 -11.82 26.52
N ALA A 520 39.14 -10.95 26.23
CA ALA A 520 37.72 -11.29 26.23
C ALA A 520 37.40 -12.36 25.17
N ARG A 521 37.96 -12.24 23.97
CA ARG A 521 37.87 -13.26 22.90
C ARG A 521 38.53 -14.57 23.31
N ARG A 522 39.68 -14.55 23.99
CA ARG A 522 40.34 -15.76 24.52
C ARG A 522 39.48 -16.45 25.58
N LEU A 523 38.92 -15.71 26.52
CA LEU A 523 38.10 -16.26 27.60
C LEU A 523 36.74 -16.78 27.08
N ALA A 524 36.15 -16.09 26.11
CA ALA A 524 34.93 -16.54 25.44
C ALA A 524 35.13 -17.87 24.69
N ASP A 525 36.29 -18.05 24.04
CA ASP A 525 36.66 -19.29 23.35
C ASP A 525 36.83 -20.48 24.30
N ILE A 526 37.44 -20.23 25.46
CA ILE A 526 37.62 -21.20 26.56
C ILE A 526 36.25 -21.64 27.12
N LEU A 527 35.41 -20.68 27.54
CA LEU A 527 34.12 -20.95 28.19
C LEU A 527 32.97 -21.28 27.22
N GLY A 528 33.16 -21.09 25.91
CA GLY A 528 32.08 -21.20 24.92
C GLY A 528 31.01 -20.11 25.09
N LEU A 529 31.42 -18.86 25.36
CA LEU A 529 30.51 -17.73 25.44
C LEU A 529 30.07 -17.26 24.04
N SER A 530 28.82 -16.82 23.94
CA SER A 530 28.33 -16.09 22.76
C SER A 530 28.81 -14.64 22.78
N GLY A 531 28.84 -13.99 21.62
CA GLY A 531 29.09 -12.54 21.55
C GLY A 531 28.03 -11.69 22.27
N SER A 532 26.86 -12.27 22.58
CA SER A 532 25.81 -11.63 23.39
C SER A 532 26.07 -11.72 24.90
N ALA A 533 26.87 -12.70 25.36
CA ALA A 533 27.37 -12.74 26.74
C ALA A 533 28.55 -11.78 26.97
N MET A 534 29.29 -11.44 25.90
CA MET A 534 30.36 -10.44 25.91
C MET A 534 29.78 -9.02 25.92
N LYS A 535 30.03 -8.26 26.99
CA LYS A 535 29.61 -6.86 27.18
C LYS A 535 30.82 -5.91 27.15
N PRO A 536 30.97 -5.04 26.15
CA PRO A 536 31.86 -3.89 26.25
C PRO A 536 31.37 -2.97 27.37
N GLY A 537 32.27 -2.57 28.26
CA GLY A 537 32.01 -1.72 29.42
C GLY A 537 33.30 -1.06 29.91
N GLU A 538 33.43 -0.84 31.21
CA GLU A 538 34.67 -0.37 31.85
C GLU A 538 35.48 -1.55 32.44
N SER A 539 36.79 -1.35 32.62
CA SER A 539 37.63 -2.35 33.27
C SER A 539 37.67 -2.10 34.78
N VAL A 540 37.55 -3.17 35.57
CA VAL A 540 37.49 -3.07 37.03
C VAL A 540 38.86 -3.36 37.60
N THR A 541 39.32 -2.51 38.53
CA THR A 541 40.56 -2.77 39.27
C THR A 541 40.44 -4.05 40.09
N ASN A 542 41.40 -4.95 39.89
CA ASN A 542 41.46 -6.25 40.58
C ASN A 542 42.17 -6.12 41.94
N SER A 543 42.28 -7.22 42.71
CA SER A 543 42.92 -7.20 44.04
C SER A 543 44.42 -6.85 44.03
N GLN A 544 45.03 -6.78 42.84
CA GLN A 544 46.44 -6.42 42.61
C GLN A 544 46.62 -4.98 42.10
N GLY A 545 45.54 -4.19 42.03
CA GLY A 545 45.57 -2.82 41.51
C GLY A 545 45.60 -2.70 39.98
N LEU A 546 45.31 -3.78 39.24
CA LEU A 546 45.45 -3.83 37.78
C LEU A 546 44.09 -3.97 37.06
N PRO A 547 43.94 -3.45 35.82
CA PRO A 547 42.70 -3.58 35.07
C PRO A 547 42.35 -5.02 34.72
N ALA A 548 41.13 -5.44 35.03
CA ALA A 548 40.61 -6.78 34.79
C ALA A 548 39.21 -6.77 34.19
N MET A 549 38.88 -7.84 33.46
CA MET A 549 37.51 -8.14 33.01
C MET A 549 36.69 -8.71 34.17
N THR A 550 35.36 -8.65 34.10
CA THR A 550 34.47 -9.25 35.11
C THR A 550 33.60 -10.34 34.47
N LEU A 551 33.82 -11.60 34.88
CA LEU A 551 32.99 -12.74 34.51
C LEU A 551 31.97 -13.00 35.62
N THR A 552 30.68 -12.77 35.35
CA THR A 552 29.60 -13.11 36.27
C THR A 552 28.88 -14.37 35.81
N LEU A 553 28.99 -15.44 36.61
CA LEU A 553 28.38 -16.75 36.36
C LEU A 553 26.89 -16.70 36.70
N GLY A 554 26.02 -16.91 35.72
CA GLY A 554 24.57 -16.85 35.87
C GLY A 554 23.91 -18.22 36.09
N LYS A 555 22.58 -18.22 36.14
CA LYS A 555 21.75 -19.44 36.30
C LYS A 555 21.85 -20.44 35.14
N ASP A 556 22.49 -20.06 34.03
CA ASP A 556 22.81 -20.93 32.89
C ASP A 556 24.15 -21.69 33.04
N PHE A 557 24.93 -21.41 34.09
CA PHE A 557 26.24 -22.02 34.31
C PHE A 557 26.13 -23.48 34.76
N LYS A 558 26.75 -24.39 34.00
CA LYS A 558 26.64 -25.85 34.19
C LYS A 558 27.81 -26.51 34.92
N GLY A 559 28.81 -25.73 35.32
CA GLY A 559 30.03 -26.22 35.97
C GLY A 559 31.31 -25.81 35.24
N ALA A 560 32.43 -25.78 35.96
CA ALA A 560 33.74 -25.51 35.37
C ALA A 560 34.10 -26.59 34.33
N GLY A 561 34.79 -26.21 33.25
CA GLY A 561 35.05 -27.11 32.11
C GLY A 561 33.87 -27.33 31.14
N VAL A 562 32.63 -27.08 31.56
CA VAL A 562 31.46 -27.25 30.69
C VAL A 562 31.27 -25.98 29.85
N LYS A 563 31.48 -26.08 28.54
CA LYS A 563 31.21 -24.95 27.62
C LYS A 563 29.73 -24.57 27.66
N ILE A 564 29.46 -23.30 27.94
CA ILE A 564 28.11 -22.76 28.12
C ILE A 564 27.29 -22.91 26.83
N ASN A 565 27.92 -22.71 25.68
CA ASN A 565 27.40 -23.13 24.38
C ASN A 565 28.25 -24.28 23.80
N ALA A 566 27.81 -25.51 24.00
CA ALA A 566 28.13 -26.60 23.07
C ALA A 566 27.37 -26.34 21.74
N PRO A 567 27.94 -26.69 20.56
CA PRO A 567 27.51 -26.09 19.30
C PRO A 567 26.17 -26.63 18.80
N SER A 568 25.12 -25.80 18.89
CA SER A 568 24.03 -25.85 17.91
C SER A 568 24.61 -25.53 16.54
N ALA A 569 24.62 -26.51 15.63
CA ALA A 569 25.16 -26.38 14.29
C ALA A 569 24.41 -25.33 13.44
N LYS A 570 24.94 -25.04 12.24
CA LYS A 570 24.43 -24.04 11.28
C LYS A 570 22.90 -23.98 11.24
N VAL A 571 22.35 -22.79 11.48
CA VAL A 571 20.98 -22.45 11.03
C VAL A 571 20.99 -22.45 9.49
N PRO A 572 20.05 -23.15 8.81
CA PRO A 572 19.97 -23.14 7.35
C PRO A 572 19.62 -21.75 6.78
N ASP A 573 19.99 -21.49 5.52
CA ASP A 573 19.71 -20.24 4.79
C ASP A 573 18.23 -20.09 4.35
N SER A 574 17.31 -20.14 5.33
CA SER A 574 15.84 -20.11 5.15
C SER A 574 15.18 -18.88 5.81
N ALA A 575 15.91 -17.76 5.89
CA ALA A 575 15.41 -16.47 6.38
C ALA A 575 15.25 -15.47 5.22
N LYS A 576 14.20 -15.68 4.40
CA LYS A 576 13.84 -14.79 3.29
C LYS A 576 13.63 -13.36 3.79
N LYS A 577 14.09 -12.40 2.99
CA LYS A 577 13.90 -10.97 3.22
C LYS A 577 13.10 -10.42 2.05
N SER A 578 11.90 -9.94 2.31
CA SER A 578 11.22 -9.04 1.39
C SER A 578 11.57 -7.60 1.76
N THR A 579 12.19 -6.90 0.82
CA THR A 579 12.20 -5.44 0.72
C THR A 579 11.70 -5.12 -0.68
N ALA A 580 10.85 -4.09 -0.82
CA ALA A 580 10.12 -3.85 -2.06
C ALA A 580 10.98 -3.33 -3.24
N ASP A 581 12.31 -3.41 -3.13
CA ASP A 581 13.27 -3.17 -4.20
C ASP A 581 13.52 -4.40 -5.11
N LYS A 582 13.00 -5.59 -4.77
CA LYS A 582 13.21 -6.83 -5.52
C LYS A 582 11.95 -7.66 -5.70
N VAL A 583 11.84 -8.30 -6.87
CA VAL A 583 10.87 -9.36 -7.12
C VAL A 583 11.36 -10.62 -6.41
N VAL A 584 10.93 -10.79 -5.15
CA VAL A 584 11.13 -12.03 -4.39
C VAL A 584 10.11 -13.05 -4.88
N CYS A 585 10.56 -14.26 -5.21
CA CYS A 585 9.68 -15.34 -5.66
C CYS A 585 8.95 -15.97 -4.45
N ALA A 586 7.62 -16.08 -4.53
CA ALA A 586 6.80 -16.80 -3.56
C ALA A 586 7.12 -18.30 -3.58
N GLU A 587 7.00 -19.01 -2.45
CA GLU A 587 7.55 -20.38 -2.27
C GLU A 587 6.49 -21.48 -2.22
#